data_AF-A0A0F2Q799-F1
#
_entry.id   AF-A0A0F2Q799-F1
#
_cell.length_a   1.000
_cell.length_b   1.000
_cell.length_c   1.000
_cell.angle_alpha   90.00
_cell.angle_beta   90.00
_cell.angle_gamma   90.00
#
_symmetry.space_group_name_H-M   'P 1'
#
loop_
_entity.id
_entity.type
_entity.pdbx_description
1 polymer ?
#
loop_
_entity_poly.entity_id
_entity_poly.type
_entity_poly.pdbx_seq_one_letter_code
_entity_poly.pdbx_strand_id
1 'polypeptide(L)'
;MRARAISIFGWIFRFIVLVVLFNVFFIGGSQAVSGLIPNIKSEPGLVSAVTGILVISILNTLLVMGLVLSSRWRGWKLALGLSFAYYGAVTFIMQIETWYFLTNITVGAQLLPRLFIMGIPAAFLFVPLGVWVLGKSRGKDDEIASNPALIMPVKQWALKLAFIAMAYLALYWSAGYFA
;
A
#
# COMPACT_ATOMS: atom_id res chain seq x y z
N MET A 1 5.56 22.64 24.30
CA MET A 1 5.16 21.64 23.28
C MET A 1 4.30 20.58 24.00
N ARG A 2 2.96 20.65 23.93
CA ARG A 2 2.08 19.72 24.66
C ARG A 2 2.04 18.36 23.95
N ALA A 3 2.82 17.40 24.44
CA ALA A 3 2.59 15.99 24.14
C ALA A 3 1.23 15.62 24.73
N ARG A 4 0.16 15.60 23.91
CA ARG A 4 -1.09 14.97 24.32
C ARG A 4 -0.77 13.49 24.53
N ALA A 5 -0.82 13.03 25.76
CA ALA A 5 -0.84 11.60 26.08
C ALA A 5 -2.07 11.01 25.38
N ILE A 6 -1.88 10.47 24.18
CA ILE A 6 -2.93 9.72 23.50
C ILE A 6 -3.05 8.43 24.29
N SER A 7 -4.19 8.23 24.96
CA SER A 7 -4.47 6.98 25.65
C SER A 7 -4.42 5.81 24.65
N ILE A 8 -4.07 4.62 25.15
CA ILE A 8 -4.09 3.37 24.35
C ILE A 8 -5.43 3.23 23.60
N PHE A 9 -6.52 3.64 24.23
CA PHE A 9 -7.85 3.70 23.64
C PHE A 9 -7.95 4.58 22.39
N GLY A 10 -7.30 5.75 22.39
CA GLY A 10 -7.24 6.63 21.21
C GLY A 10 -6.46 6.04 20.04
N TRP A 11 -5.43 5.24 20.32
CA TRP A 11 -4.69 4.51 19.29
C TRP A 11 -5.50 3.36 18.68
N ILE A 12 -6.18 2.58 19.53
CA ILE A 12 -7.08 1.52 19.10
C ILE A 12 -8.20 2.10 18.22
N PHE A 13 -8.79 3.22 18.63
CA PHE A 13 -9.83 3.88 17.83
C PHE A 13 -9.31 4.32 16.46
N ARG A 14 -8.13 4.96 16.38
CA ARG A 14 -7.52 5.33 15.10
C ARG A 14 -7.24 4.11 14.22
N PHE A 15 -6.76 3.03 14.82
CA PHE A 15 -6.52 1.78 14.10
C PHE A 15 -7.81 1.23 13.50
N ILE A 16 -8.88 1.14 14.27
CA ILE A 16 -10.20 0.68 13.80
C ILE A 16 -10.71 1.57 12.66
N VAL A 17 -10.63 2.89 12.82
CA VAL A 17 -11.04 3.85 11.78
C VAL A 17 -10.27 3.62 10.48
N LEU A 18 -8.95 3.36 10.57
CA LEU A 18 -8.14 3.12 9.39
C LEU A 18 -8.46 1.78 8.72
N VAL A 19 -8.69 0.72 9.49
CA VAL A 19 -9.12 -0.57 8.94
C VAL A 19 -10.44 -0.39 8.18
N VAL A 20 -11.41 0.32 8.74
CA VAL A 20 -12.70 0.59 8.08
C VAL A 20 -12.49 1.42 6.82
N LEU A 21 -11.71 2.50 6.88
CA LEU A 21 -11.41 3.33 5.71
C LEU A 21 -10.73 2.53 4.60
N PHE A 22 -9.74 1.69 4.93
CA PHE A 22 -9.09 0.81 3.97
C PHE A 22 -10.11 -0.05 3.24
N ASN A 23 -11.01 -0.70 3.97
CA ASN A 23 -12.05 -1.55 3.38
C ASN A 23 -12.98 -0.74 2.47
N VAL A 24 -13.42 0.45 2.88
CA VAL A 24 -14.28 1.32 2.06
C VAL A 24 -13.60 1.69 0.74
N PHE A 25 -12.35 2.14 0.78
CA PHE A 25 -11.62 2.52 -0.44
C PHE A 25 -11.23 1.32 -1.29
N PHE A 26 -10.91 0.18 -0.68
CA PHE A 26 -10.59 -1.05 -1.39
C PHE A 26 -11.81 -1.62 -2.12
N ILE A 27 -12.96 -1.70 -1.44
CA ILE A 27 -14.23 -2.13 -2.04
C ILE A 27 -14.68 -1.11 -3.09
N GLY A 28 -14.54 0.18 -2.83
CA GLY A 28 -14.84 1.22 -3.81
C GLY A 28 -13.99 1.10 -5.08
N GLY A 29 -12.69 0.82 -4.93
CA GLY A 29 -11.78 0.56 -6.04
C GLY A 29 -12.13 -0.70 -6.82
N SER A 30 -12.54 -1.78 -6.14
CA SER A 30 -12.89 -3.04 -6.81
C SER A 30 -14.13 -2.93 -7.68
N GLN A 31 -15.03 -1.97 -7.41
CA GLN A 31 -16.17 -1.67 -8.29
C GLN A 31 -15.74 -1.25 -9.71
N ALA A 32 -14.53 -0.71 -9.90
CA ALA A 32 -14.02 -0.34 -11.22
C ALA A 32 -13.83 -1.56 -12.16
N VAL A 33 -13.69 -2.75 -11.58
CA VAL A 33 -13.44 -4.03 -12.28
C VAL A 33 -14.65 -4.96 -12.19
N SER A 34 -15.61 -4.66 -11.30
CA SER A 34 -16.86 -5.40 -11.14
C SER A 34 -17.62 -5.51 -12.48
N GLY A 35 -18.06 -6.72 -12.82
CA GLY A 35 -18.79 -7.00 -14.07
C GLY A 35 -17.93 -7.29 -15.30
N LEU A 36 -16.61 -7.08 -15.23
CA LEU A 36 -15.69 -7.44 -16.32
C LEU A 36 -14.85 -8.69 -16.01
N ILE A 37 -14.75 -9.06 -14.73
CA ILE A 37 -14.10 -10.31 -14.33
C ILE A 37 -15.04 -11.46 -14.71
N PRO A 38 -14.59 -12.46 -15.48
CA PRO A 38 -15.41 -13.62 -15.82
C PRO A 38 -15.89 -14.30 -14.54
N ASN A 39 -17.17 -14.66 -14.50
CA ASN A 39 -17.82 -15.26 -13.34
C ASN A 39 -17.41 -16.73 -13.20
N ILE A 40 -16.14 -16.95 -12.88
CA ILE A 40 -15.54 -18.24 -12.62
C ILE A 40 -15.60 -18.45 -11.12
N LYS A 41 -16.17 -19.59 -10.69
CA LYS A 41 -16.24 -19.95 -9.27
C LYS A 41 -14.82 -20.06 -8.73
N SER A 42 -14.42 -19.13 -7.86
CA SER A 42 -13.10 -19.16 -7.24
C SER A 42 -12.91 -20.47 -6.48
N GLU A 43 -11.73 -21.08 -6.62
CA GLU A 43 -11.38 -22.26 -5.84
C GLU A 43 -11.44 -21.95 -4.34
N PRO A 44 -11.81 -22.93 -3.50
CA PRO A 44 -11.87 -22.72 -2.06
C PRO A 44 -10.46 -22.39 -1.53
N GLY A 45 -10.23 -21.13 -1.19
CA GLY A 45 -9.00 -20.70 -0.55
C GLY A 45 -8.87 -21.23 0.88
N LEU A 46 -7.65 -21.18 1.44
CA LEU A 46 -7.36 -21.56 2.84
C LEU A 46 -8.26 -20.86 3.87
N VAL A 47 -8.79 -19.68 3.55
CA VAL A 47 -9.67 -18.89 4.39
C VAL A 47 -10.84 -18.35 3.58
N SER A 48 -11.96 -18.08 4.27
CA SER A 48 -13.12 -17.44 3.62
C SER A 48 -12.76 -16.07 3.05
N ALA A 49 -13.47 -15.63 2.00
CA ALA A 49 -13.22 -14.33 1.38
C ALA A 49 -13.33 -13.16 2.38
N VAL A 50 -14.29 -13.22 3.31
CA VAL A 50 -14.47 -12.21 4.36
C VAL A 50 -13.27 -12.18 5.31
N THR A 51 -12.81 -13.36 5.75
CA THR A 51 -11.63 -13.48 6.60
C THR A 51 -10.37 -13.00 5.89
N GLY A 52 -10.19 -13.35 4.61
CA GLY A 52 -9.07 -12.91 3.80
C GLY A 52 -9.01 -11.39 3.66
N ILE A 53 -10.15 -10.74 3.36
CA ILE A 53 -10.24 -9.28 3.27
C ILE A 53 -9.89 -8.63 4.62
N LEU A 54 -10.38 -9.17 5.74
CA LEU A 54 -10.06 -8.66 7.07
C LEU A 54 -8.55 -8.75 7.36
N VAL A 55 -7.93 -9.90 7.10
CA VAL A 55 -6.49 -10.10 7.27
C VAL A 55 -5.70 -9.11 6.43
N ILE A 56 -6.03 -8.97 5.14
CA ILE A 56 -5.37 -8.01 4.24
C ILE A 56 -5.55 -6.58 4.75
N SER A 57 -6.75 -6.22 5.22
CA SER A 57 -7.03 -4.87 5.71
C SER A 57 -6.25 -4.53 6.98
N ILE A 58 -6.11 -5.49 7.90
CA ILE A 58 -5.31 -5.34 9.12
C ILE A 58 -3.84 -5.18 8.76
N LEU A 59 -3.30 -6.07 7.91
CA LEU A 59 -1.91 -6.03 7.49
C LEU A 59 -1.55 -4.73 6.75
N ASN A 60 -2.38 -4.29 5.80
CA ASN A 60 -2.16 -3.03 5.10
C ASN A 60 -2.27 -1.82 6.04
N THR A 61 -3.22 -1.85 6.98
CA THR A 61 -3.33 -0.77 7.96
C THR A 61 -2.10 -0.71 8.86
N LEU A 62 -1.59 -1.85 9.32
CA LEU A 62 -0.35 -1.92 10.10
C LEU A 62 0.86 -1.46 9.30
N LEU A 63 0.94 -1.84 8.02
CA LEU A 63 2.01 -1.40 7.11
C LEU A 63 2.00 0.12 6.95
N VAL A 64 0.85 0.71 6.63
CA VAL A 64 0.73 2.17 6.47
C VAL A 64 1.00 2.87 7.80
N MET A 65 0.45 2.37 8.91
CA MET A 65 0.70 2.91 10.24
C MET A 65 2.20 2.87 10.59
N GLY A 66 2.87 1.73 10.37
CA GLY A 66 4.30 1.56 10.60
C GLY A 66 5.15 2.50 9.74
N LEU A 67 4.84 2.63 8.45
CA LEU A 67 5.54 3.56 7.55
C LEU A 67 5.32 5.03 7.93
N VAL A 68 4.10 5.40 8.31
CA VAL A 68 3.80 6.77 8.77
C VAL A 68 4.53 7.08 10.07
N LEU A 69 4.61 6.15 11.02
CA LEU A 69 5.27 6.36 12.32
C LEU A 69 6.79 6.33 12.24
N SER A 70 7.36 5.45 11.42
CA SER A 70 8.81 5.36 11.21
C SER A 70 9.37 6.49 10.35
N SER A 71 8.55 7.07 9.45
CA SER A 71 9.02 8.11 8.56
C SER A 71 9.42 9.37 9.33
N ARG A 72 10.44 10.10 8.85
CA ARG A 72 10.84 11.40 9.41
C ARG A 72 10.14 12.57 8.73
N TRP A 73 9.59 12.35 7.53
CA TRP A 73 8.87 13.36 6.77
C TRP A 73 7.48 13.61 7.36
N ARG A 74 7.00 14.84 7.30
CA ARG A 74 5.69 15.26 7.83
C ARG A 74 4.88 15.96 6.74
N GLY A 75 3.60 16.19 7.00
CA GLY A 75 2.75 16.96 6.10
C GLY A 75 2.48 16.27 4.76
N TRP A 76 2.28 17.10 3.72
CA TRP A 76 1.87 16.67 2.39
C TRP A 76 2.96 15.89 1.63
N LYS A 77 4.24 16.19 1.88
CA LYS A 77 5.38 15.47 1.30
C LYS A 77 5.40 14.00 1.70
N LEU A 78 5.07 13.71 2.97
CA LEU A 78 4.88 12.34 3.43
C LEU A 78 3.69 11.68 2.75
N ALA A 79 2.55 12.37 2.71
CA ALA A 79 1.32 11.82 2.15
C ALA A 79 1.51 11.42 0.68
N LEU A 80 2.02 12.31 -0.16
CA LEU A 80 2.28 12.01 -1.57
C LEU A 80 3.36 10.94 -1.73
N GLY A 81 4.52 11.07 -1.07
CA GLY A 81 5.61 10.10 -1.20
C GLY A 81 5.18 8.70 -0.78
N LEU A 82 4.42 8.57 0.31
CA LEU A 82 3.90 7.30 0.78
C LEU A 82 2.79 6.77 -0.14
N SER A 83 1.94 7.63 -0.70
CA SER A 83 0.90 7.22 -1.67
C SER A 83 1.52 6.62 -2.93
N PHE A 84 2.55 7.27 -3.48
CA PHE A 84 3.28 6.76 -4.64
C PHE A 84 4.01 5.45 -4.33
N ALA A 85 4.70 5.37 -3.19
CA ALA A 85 5.39 4.16 -2.79
C ALA A 85 4.40 2.99 -2.56
N TYR A 86 3.28 3.26 -1.90
CA TYR A 86 2.23 2.29 -1.64
C TYR A 86 1.58 1.81 -2.94
N TYR A 87 1.21 2.74 -3.84
CA TYR A 87 0.66 2.40 -5.16
C TYR A 87 1.62 1.55 -5.99
N GLY A 88 2.89 1.98 -6.02
CA GLY A 88 3.96 1.28 -6.73
C GLY A 88 4.09 -0.16 -6.25
N ALA A 89 4.20 -0.36 -4.94
CA ALA A 89 4.42 -1.67 -4.35
C ALA A 89 3.18 -2.59 -4.42
N VAL A 90 2.00 -2.06 -4.11
CA VAL A 90 0.78 -2.89 -3.93
C VAL A 90 0.01 -3.08 -5.23
N THR A 91 0.03 -2.10 -6.13
CA THR A 91 -0.75 -2.15 -7.37
C THR A 91 0.14 -2.28 -8.59
N PHE A 92 1.09 -1.36 -8.77
CA PHE A 92 1.85 -1.27 -10.02
C PHE A 92 2.68 -2.53 -10.31
N ILE A 93 3.41 -3.06 -9.31
CA ILE A 93 4.18 -4.31 -9.45
C ILE A 93 3.25 -5.49 -9.82
N MET A 94 2.17 -5.68 -9.07
CA MET A 94 1.22 -6.77 -9.29
C MET A 94 0.57 -6.69 -10.69
N GLN A 95 0.26 -5.48 -11.17
CA GLN A 95 -0.32 -5.30 -12.49
C GLN A 95 0.70 -5.43 -13.62
N ILE A 96 1.98 -5.11 -13.41
CA ILE A 96 3.05 -5.44 -14.37
C ILE A 96 3.19 -6.96 -14.52
N GLU A 97 3.14 -7.72 -13.42
CA GLU A 97 3.16 -9.18 -13.49
C GLU A 97 1.95 -9.71 -14.25
N THR A 98 0.77 -9.16 -13.96
CA THR A 98 -0.46 -9.48 -14.69
C THR A 98 -0.30 -9.19 -16.19
N TRP A 99 0.32 -8.07 -16.54
CA TRP A 99 0.57 -7.72 -17.93
C TRP A 99 1.57 -8.68 -18.59
N TYR A 100 2.68 -9.00 -17.93
CA TYR A 100 3.72 -9.86 -18.49
C TYR A 100 3.28 -11.33 -18.61
N PHE A 101 2.56 -11.86 -17.63
CA PHE A 101 2.17 -13.27 -17.57
C PHE A 101 0.77 -13.57 -18.11
N LEU A 102 -0.23 -12.71 -17.87
CA LEU A 102 -1.64 -13.03 -18.11
C LEU A 102 -2.28 -12.31 -19.30
N THR A 103 -1.63 -11.32 -19.92
CA THR A 103 -2.19 -10.61 -21.09
C THR A 103 -2.50 -11.53 -22.26
N ASN A 104 -1.72 -12.61 -22.44
CA ASN A 104 -1.93 -13.55 -23.55
C ASN A 104 -2.92 -14.69 -23.23
N ILE A 105 -3.40 -14.82 -21.98
CA ILE A 105 -4.16 -16.00 -21.54
C ILE A 105 -5.54 -15.64 -20.99
N THR A 106 -5.66 -14.65 -20.09
CA THR A 106 -6.89 -14.43 -19.29
C THR A 106 -7.29 -12.98 -19.07
N VAL A 107 -6.37 -12.01 -19.16
CA VAL A 107 -6.67 -10.59 -18.89
C VAL A 107 -6.69 -9.79 -20.19
N GLY A 108 -7.90 -9.52 -20.70
CA GLY A 108 -8.08 -8.71 -21.90
C GLY A 108 -7.60 -7.26 -21.75
N ALA A 109 -7.29 -6.61 -22.88
CA ALA A 109 -6.75 -5.24 -22.93
C ALA A 109 -7.62 -4.17 -22.25
N GLN A 110 -8.90 -4.45 -22.02
CA GLN A 110 -9.85 -3.55 -21.34
C GLN A 110 -9.87 -3.72 -19.82
N LEU A 111 -9.45 -4.89 -19.31
CA LEU A 111 -9.39 -5.21 -17.89
C LEU A 111 -8.12 -4.66 -17.23
N LEU A 112 -6.99 -4.76 -17.95
CA LEU A 112 -5.68 -4.35 -17.43
C LEU A 112 -5.67 -2.91 -16.89
N PRO A 113 -6.12 -1.87 -17.65
CA PRO A 113 -6.10 -0.49 -17.15
C PRO A 113 -7.02 -0.28 -15.94
N ARG A 114 -8.11 -1.04 -15.84
CA ARG A 114 -9.05 -0.95 -14.72
C ARG A 114 -8.48 -1.53 -13.43
N LEU A 115 -7.64 -2.56 -13.53
CA LEU A 115 -6.90 -3.09 -12.38
C LEU A 115 -5.90 -2.07 -11.83
N PHE A 116 -5.26 -1.27 -12.69
CA PHE A 116 -4.45 -0.12 -12.23
C PHE A 116 -5.30 0.94 -11.52
N ILE A 117 -6.52 1.20 -12.02
CA ILE A 117 -7.45 2.18 -11.42
C ILE A 117 -7.96 1.70 -10.06
N MET A 118 -8.19 0.40 -9.88
CA MET A 118 -8.67 -0.20 -8.63
C MET A 118 -7.78 0.15 -7.43
N GLY A 119 -6.46 0.28 -7.62
CA GLY A 119 -5.53 0.65 -6.55
C GLY A 119 -5.51 2.13 -6.17
N ILE A 120 -6.04 3.01 -7.03
CA ILE A 120 -5.95 4.48 -6.85
C ILE A 120 -6.67 4.95 -5.59
N PRO A 121 -7.92 4.53 -5.29
CA PRO A 121 -8.60 4.98 -4.08
C PRO A 121 -7.85 4.59 -2.79
N ALA A 122 -7.33 3.37 -2.73
CA ALA A 122 -6.56 2.91 -1.58
C ALA A 122 -5.21 3.65 -1.45
N ALA A 123 -4.54 3.96 -2.56
CA ALA A 123 -3.26 4.64 -2.50
C ALA A 123 -3.38 6.15 -2.26
N PHE A 124 -4.27 6.85 -2.96
CA PHE A 124 -4.32 8.31 -2.96
C PHE A 124 -5.39 8.91 -2.06
N LEU A 125 -6.34 8.12 -1.55
CA LEU A 125 -7.32 8.59 -0.57
C LEU A 125 -7.01 8.02 0.81
N PHE A 126 -6.88 6.70 0.93
CA PHE A 126 -6.63 6.07 2.22
C PHE A 126 -5.27 6.46 2.83
N VAL A 127 -4.17 6.44 2.07
CA VAL A 127 -2.84 6.76 2.63
C VAL A 127 -2.75 8.21 3.13
N PRO A 128 -3.17 9.25 2.37
CA PRO A 128 -3.18 10.62 2.89
C PRO A 128 -4.10 10.81 4.09
N LEU A 129 -5.27 10.18 4.09
CA LEU A 129 -6.16 10.18 5.25
C LEU A 129 -5.50 9.50 6.45
N GLY A 130 -4.74 8.42 6.24
CA GLY A 130 -3.94 7.76 7.27
C GLY A 130 -2.93 8.69 7.92
N VAL A 131 -2.17 9.44 7.10
CA VAL A 131 -1.22 10.45 7.59
C VAL A 131 -1.93 11.53 8.42
N TRP A 132 -3.14 11.91 8.03
CA TRP A 132 -3.95 12.91 8.73
C TRP A 132 -4.51 12.39 10.05
N VAL A 133 -5.09 11.19 10.06
CA VAL A 133 -5.64 10.50 11.25
C VAL A 133 -4.55 10.23 12.29
N LEU A 134 -3.34 9.90 11.86
CA LEU A 134 -2.18 9.74 12.76
C LEU A 134 -1.65 11.07 13.32
N GLY A 135 -2.15 12.22 12.84
CA GLY A 135 -1.81 13.54 13.35
C GLY A 135 -0.47 14.07 12.88
N LYS A 136 0.19 13.40 11.93
CA LYS A 136 1.52 13.79 11.42
C LYS A 136 1.47 14.91 10.37
N SER A 137 0.27 15.34 10.00
CA SER A 137 0.03 16.42 9.03
C SER A 137 0.18 17.84 9.60
N ARG A 138 0.25 18.03 10.93
CA ARG A 138 0.20 19.36 11.58
C ARG A 138 1.56 19.94 12.02
N GLY A 139 2.68 19.35 11.61
CA GLY A 139 3.98 19.99 11.81
C GLY A 139 4.14 21.07 10.76
N LYS A 140 4.31 22.33 11.19
CA LYS A 140 4.66 23.46 10.32
C LYS A 140 5.70 23.01 9.30
N ASP A 141 5.46 23.30 8.03
CA ASP A 141 6.44 23.22 6.94
C ASP A 141 7.57 24.26 7.09
N ASP A 142 7.83 24.71 8.33
CA ASP A 142 8.91 25.62 8.72
C ASP A 142 10.17 24.77 8.89
N GLU A 143 10.74 24.39 7.75
CA GLU A 143 12.16 24.50 7.45
C GLU A 143 12.45 23.58 6.27
N ILE A 144 12.82 24.19 5.15
CA ILE A 144 13.72 23.59 4.16
C ILE A 144 15.09 23.41 4.86
N ALA A 145 15.13 22.67 5.97
CA ALA A 145 16.36 22.25 6.59
C ALA A 145 16.91 21.22 5.63
N SER A 146 17.88 21.68 4.83
CA SER A 146 18.81 20.86 4.06
C SER A 146 19.07 19.56 4.83
N ASN A 147 18.45 18.48 4.36
CA ASN A 147 18.33 17.24 5.10
C ASN A 147 19.65 16.47 4.94
N PRO A 148 20.53 16.39 5.96
CA PRO A 148 21.83 15.76 5.81
C PRO A 148 21.72 14.24 5.60
N ALA A 149 20.56 13.65 5.87
CA ALA A 149 20.26 12.23 5.68
C ALA A 149 19.66 11.88 4.30
N LEU A 150 19.31 12.89 3.47
CA LEU A 150 19.12 12.67 2.03
C LEU A 150 20.47 12.43 1.31
N ILE A 151 21.58 12.67 2.01
CA ILE A 151 22.94 12.32 1.59
C ILE A 151 23.21 10.86 1.97
N MET A 152 22.38 9.93 1.49
CA MET A 152 22.81 8.54 1.41
C MET A 152 23.56 8.40 0.09
N PRO A 153 24.80 7.87 0.07
CA PRO A 153 25.51 7.67 -1.18
C PRO A 153 24.61 6.84 -2.12
N VAL A 154 24.40 7.31 -3.35
CA VAL A 154 23.53 6.64 -4.34
C VAL A 154 23.88 5.15 -4.47
N LYS A 155 25.17 4.82 -4.28
CA LYS A 155 25.70 3.45 -4.21
C LYS A 155 25.10 2.62 -3.06
N GLN A 156 24.98 3.15 -1.85
CA GLN A 156 24.37 2.44 -0.72
C GLN A 156 22.87 2.25 -0.91
N TRP A 157 22.19 3.24 -1.47
CA TRP A 157 20.77 3.14 -1.80
C TRP A 157 20.52 2.08 -2.88
N ALA A 158 21.30 2.09 -3.96
CA ALA A 158 21.26 1.09 -5.01
C ALA A 158 21.55 -0.32 -4.50
N LEU A 159 22.51 -0.48 -3.58
CA LEU A 159 22.86 -1.78 -3.00
C LEU A 159 21.75 -2.33 -2.10
N LYS A 160 21.09 -1.48 -1.30
CA LYS A 160 19.89 -1.87 -0.53
C LYS A 160 18.74 -2.28 -1.45
N LEU A 161 18.50 -1.53 -2.52
CA LEU A 161 17.49 -1.90 -3.52
C LEU A 161 17.82 -3.21 -4.22
N ALA A 162 19.07 -3.42 -4.61
CA ALA A 162 19.51 -4.68 -5.21
C ALA A 162 19.30 -5.87 -4.26
N PHE A 163 19.58 -5.69 -2.97
CA PHE A 163 19.32 -6.72 -1.97
C PHE A 163 17.82 -7.02 -1.82
N ILE A 164 16.97 -5.98 -1.78
CA ILE A 164 15.50 -6.14 -1.74
C ILE A 164 15.00 -6.85 -3.00
N ALA A 165 15.51 -6.48 -4.18
CA ALA A 165 15.16 -7.10 -5.45
C ALA A 165 15.57 -8.59 -5.50
N MET A 166 16.78 -8.93 -5.03
CA MET A 166 17.20 -10.33 -4.92
C MET A 166 16.36 -11.12 -3.92
N ALA A 167 16.05 -10.53 -2.75
CA ALA A 167 15.18 -11.18 -1.77
C ALA A 167 13.77 -11.41 -2.34
N TYR A 168 13.23 -10.43 -3.09
CA TYR A 168 11.96 -10.59 -3.81
C TYR A 168 12.03 -11.74 -4.81
N LEU A 169 13.07 -11.79 -5.65
CA LEU A 169 13.22 -12.85 -6.65
C LEU A 169 13.34 -14.23 -5.99
N ALA A 170 14.10 -14.33 -4.89
CA ALA A 170 14.26 -15.57 -4.13
C ALA A 170 12.93 -16.05 -3.53
N LEU A 171 12.14 -15.13 -2.94
CA LEU A 171 10.80 -15.42 -2.45
C LEU A 171 9.85 -15.81 -3.58
N TYR A 172 9.92 -15.11 -4.72
CA TYR A 172 9.10 -15.38 -5.89
C TYR A 172 9.35 -16.78 -6.46
N TRP A 173 10.62 -17.19 -6.52
CA TRP A 173 11.02 -18.53 -6.94
C TRP A 173 10.69 -19.61 -5.89
N SER A 174 10.93 -19.36 -4.60
CA SER A 174 10.69 -20.35 -3.54
C SER A 174 9.21 -20.57 -3.24
N ALA A 175 8.36 -19.56 -3.46
CA ALA A 175 6.91 -19.67 -3.32
C ALA A 175 6.25 -20.47 -4.45
N GLY A 176 7.02 -20.99 -5.42
CA GLY A 176 6.55 -21.99 -6.38
C GLY A 176 5.77 -21.44 -7.56
N TYR A 177 5.85 -20.14 -7.89
CA TYR A 177 5.18 -19.61 -9.09
C TYR A 177 5.70 -20.23 -10.40
N PHE A 178 6.86 -20.89 -10.37
CA PHE A 178 7.48 -21.58 -11.51
C PHE A 178 7.73 -23.09 -11.28
N ALA A 179 7.20 -23.69 -10.21
CA ALA A 179 7.36 -25.13 -9.92
C ALA A 179 6.08 -25.90 -10.20
#